data_AF-A0A373GBD2-F1
#
_entry.id   AF-A0A373GBD2-F1
#
_cell.length_a   1.000
_cell.length_b   1.000
_cell.length_c   1.000
_cell.angle_alpha   90.00
_cell.angle_beta   90.00
_cell.angle_gamma   90.00
#
_symmetry.space_group_name_H-M   'P 1'
#
loop_
_entity.id
_entity.type
_entity.pdbx_description
1 polymer ?
#
loop_
_entity_poly.entity_id
_entity_poly.type
_entity_poly.pdbx_seq_one_letter_code
_entity_poly.pdbx_strand_id
1 'polypeptide(L)'
;MKHLYRLVVSLLLFVGFQSCVDEDGAGVPSPKSLIIEADEYTLDMTDLTTPQFIAFRWVDVGNATYTVAFTKASDSDTENIVTEVLNNEVTVEEELNVLSMTISKVQLKDYLTKAGFTQTGTYDVVISITATPIDLSISTALAEEGSVKTAVIHVTRD
;
A
#
# COMPACT_ATOMS: atom_id res chain seq x y z
N MET A 1 28.08 -31.54 -54.30
CA MET A 1 28.52 -30.68 -53.15
C MET A 1 27.44 -29.77 -52.55
N LYS A 2 26.15 -29.84 -52.94
CA LYS A 2 25.09 -28.98 -52.37
C LYS A 2 24.32 -29.60 -51.19
N HIS A 3 24.39 -30.93 -51.03
CA HIS A 3 23.66 -31.64 -49.96
C HIS A 3 24.44 -31.71 -48.63
N LEU A 4 25.78 -31.70 -48.67
CA LEU A 4 26.61 -31.70 -47.47
C LEU A 4 26.53 -30.35 -46.71
N TYR A 5 26.47 -29.24 -47.46
CA TYR A 5 26.41 -27.90 -46.90
C TYR A 5 25.09 -27.64 -46.13
N ARG A 6 23.97 -28.20 -46.60
CA ARG A 6 22.68 -28.11 -45.88
C ARG A 6 22.68 -28.88 -44.57
N LEU A 7 23.40 -29.99 -44.49
CA LEU A 7 23.44 -30.84 -43.30
C LEU A 7 24.33 -30.21 -42.21
N VAL A 8 25.45 -29.59 -42.59
CA VAL A 8 26.33 -28.86 -41.67
C VAL A 8 25.67 -27.58 -41.13
N VAL A 9 24.96 -26.82 -41.98
CA VAL A 9 24.22 -25.62 -41.55
C VAL A 9 23.03 -25.98 -40.64
N SER A 10 22.34 -27.10 -40.90
CA SER A 10 21.25 -27.56 -40.02
C SER A 10 21.75 -28.07 -38.67
N LEU A 11 22.95 -28.66 -38.60
CA LEU A 11 23.54 -29.13 -37.36
C LEU A 11 24.05 -27.96 -36.50
N LEU A 12 24.67 -26.94 -37.11
CA LEU A 12 25.12 -25.73 -36.42
C LEU A 12 23.97 -24.91 -35.83
N LEU A 13 22.80 -24.90 -36.47
CA LEU A 13 21.60 -24.27 -35.90
C LEU A 13 21.09 -25.05 -34.69
N PHE A 14 21.27 -26.37 -34.60
CA PHE A 14 20.80 -27.16 -33.46
C PHE A 14 21.66 -26.97 -32.20
N VAL A 15 22.98 -26.74 -32.34
CA VAL A 15 23.87 -26.53 -31.19
C VAL A 15 23.79 -25.10 -30.63
N GLY A 16 23.33 -24.13 -31.45
CA GLY A 16 23.18 -22.73 -31.05
C GLY A 16 21.88 -22.39 -30.29
N PHE A 17 20.91 -23.31 -30.24
CA PHE A 17 19.65 -23.11 -29.50
C PHE A 17 19.64 -23.75 -28.11
N GLN A 18 20.72 -24.43 -27.70
CA GLN A 18 20.83 -25.06 -26.38
C GLN A 18 21.64 -24.21 -25.38
N SER A 19 22.11 -23.01 -25.73
CA SER A 19 22.97 -22.20 -24.86
C SER A 19 22.45 -20.81 -24.51
N CYS A 20 21.16 -20.53 -24.67
CA CYS A 20 20.57 -19.25 -24.23
C CYS A 20 19.37 -19.44 -23.29
N VAL A 21 19.39 -20.52 -22.51
CA VAL A 21 18.66 -20.53 -21.25
C VAL A 21 19.73 -20.79 -20.20
N ASP A 22 20.33 -19.72 -19.69
CA ASP A 22 20.82 -19.80 -18.32
C ASP A 22 19.60 -20.20 -17.49
N GLU A 23 19.68 -21.38 -16.88
CA GLU A 23 18.63 -21.96 -16.06
C GLU A 23 18.49 -21.25 -14.71
N ASP A 24 18.64 -19.93 -14.69
CA ASP A 24 18.06 -19.08 -13.66
C ASP A 24 16.56 -19.00 -13.95
N GLY A 25 15.87 -20.11 -13.67
CA GLY A 25 14.45 -20.28 -13.85
C GLY A 25 13.69 -19.09 -13.30
N ALA A 26 12.74 -18.57 -14.09
CA ALA A 26 11.83 -17.47 -13.76
C ALA A 26 12.33 -16.64 -12.58
N GLY A 27 13.35 -15.81 -12.83
CA GLY A 27 14.09 -15.09 -11.79
C GLY A 27 13.18 -14.62 -10.68
N VAL A 28 13.57 -14.91 -9.43
CA VAL A 28 12.73 -14.68 -8.24
C VAL A 28 12.09 -13.30 -8.36
N PRO A 29 10.74 -13.21 -8.36
CA PRO A 29 10.08 -11.93 -8.58
C PRO A 29 10.57 -10.92 -7.54
N SER A 30 10.92 -9.73 -8.01
CA SER A 30 11.44 -8.69 -7.13
C SER A 30 10.45 -8.40 -6.00
N PRO A 31 10.94 -8.16 -4.77
CA PRO A 31 10.06 -7.86 -3.64
C PRO A 31 9.16 -6.65 -3.92
N LYS A 32 7.89 -6.75 -3.54
CA LYS A 32 6.91 -5.67 -3.71
C LYS A 32 7.14 -4.57 -2.69
N SER A 33 7.05 -3.32 -3.13
CA SER A 33 7.03 -2.15 -2.24
C SER A 33 5.61 -1.80 -1.81
N LEU A 34 5.47 -1.16 -0.64
CA LEU A 34 4.19 -0.62 -0.19
C LEU A 34 3.75 0.56 -1.08
N ILE A 35 2.54 0.47 -1.63
CA ILE A 35 1.92 1.48 -2.50
C ILE A 35 0.48 1.69 -2.04
N ILE A 36 0.05 2.95 -1.93
CA ILE A 36 -1.35 3.33 -1.72
C ILE A 36 -1.95 3.78 -3.05
N GLU A 37 -3.24 3.53 -3.27
CA GLU A 37 -3.88 3.83 -4.56
C GLU A 37 -4.33 5.29 -4.69
N ALA A 38 -4.61 5.96 -3.58
CA ALA A 38 -4.94 7.38 -3.54
C ALA A 38 -4.12 8.07 -2.46
N ASP A 39 -3.64 9.26 -2.79
CA ASP A 39 -2.87 10.16 -1.93
C ASP A 39 -3.75 11.23 -1.25
N GLU A 40 -4.96 11.46 -1.77
CA GLU A 40 -5.89 12.44 -1.24
C GLU A 40 -7.33 11.91 -1.16
N TYR A 41 -8.05 12.35 -0.12
CA TYR A 41 -9.46 12.06 0.11
C TYR A 41 -10.19 13.33 0.55
N THR A 42 -11.48 13.42 0.28
CA THR A 42 -12.33 14.52 0.78
C THR A 42 -13.42 13.95 1.67
N LEU A 43 -13.66 14.63 2.79
CA LEU A 43 -14.65 14.24 3.77
C LEU A 43 -15.41 15.47 4.27
N ASP A 44 -16.67 15.57 3.87
CA ASP A 44 -17.60 16.48 4.49
C ASP A 44 -18.16 15.80 5.75
N MET A 45 -18.09 16.42 6.93
CA MET A 45 -18.65 15.97 8.21
C MET A 45 -19.92 16.71 8.66
N THR A 46 -20.40 17.67 7.87
CA THR A 46 -21.53 18.54 8.24
C THR A 46 -22.86 17.79 8.35
N ASP A 47 -23.11 16.81 7.48
CA ASP A 47 -24.29 15.93 7.54
C ASP A 47 -23.94 14.47 7.82
N LEU A 48 -24.10 14.02 9.06
CA LEU A 48 -23.87 12.63 9.45
C LEU A 48 -25.06 11.69 9.17
N THR A 49 -26.19 12.23 8.69
CA THR A 49 -27.39 11.41 8.42
C THR A 49 -27.28 10.66 7.10
N THR A 50 -26.52 11.20 6.14
CA THR A 50 -26.21 10.52 4.88
C THR A 50 -25.04 9.55 5.07
N PRO A 51 -25.22 8.24 4.82
CA PRO A 51 -24.12 7.28 4.89
C PRO A 51 -23.05 7.60 3.85
N GLN A 52 -21.83 7.82 4.32
CA GLN A 52 -20.64 7.99 3.48
C GLN A 52 -19.51 7.13 4.04
N PHE A 53 -18.71 6.58 3.15
CA PHE A 53 -17.58 5.71 3.49
C PHE A 53 -16.34 6.17 2.73
N ILE A 54 -15.18 6.02 3.36
CA ILE A 54 -13.89 6.12 2.70
C ILE A 54 -13.28 4.72 2.66
N ALA A 55 -12.82 4.30 1.48
CA ALA A 55 -12.05 3.09 1.30
C ALA A 55 -10.58 3.46 1.08
N PHE A 56 -9.74 3.08 2.04
CA PHE A 56 -8.29 3.15 1.90
C PHE A 56 -7.82 1.87 1.23
N ARG A 57 -7.12 1.98 0.10
CA ARG A 57 -6.66 0.83 -0.70
C ARG A 57 -5.16 0.86 -0.89
N TRP A 58 -4.51 -0.29 -0.72
CA TRP A 58 -3.07 -0.44 -0.88
C TRP A 58 -2.69 -1.82 -1.43
N VAL A 59 -1.51 -1.88 -2.04
CA VAL A 59 -0.98 -3.13 -2.60
C VAL A 59 -0.44 -4.02 -1.47
N ASP A 60 -0.91 -5.27 -1.44
CA ASP A 60 -0.41 -6.30 -0.54
C ASP A 60 1.00 -6.75 -0.93
N VAL A 61 1.93 -6.56 0.01
CA VAL A 61 3.31 -7.03 -0.04
C VAL A 61 3.49 -8.46 0.50
N GLY A 62 2.44 -9.05 1.08
CA GLY A 62 2.36 -10.44 1.55
C GLY A 62 3.04 -10.70 2.90
N ASN A 63 4.37 -10.54 2.98
CA ASN A 63 5.17 -10.78 4.20
C ASN A 63 5.13 -9.58 5.16
N ALA A 64 3.94 -9.04 5.45
CA ALA A 64 3.82 -7.88 6.32
C ALA A 64 2.55 -7.88 7.16
N THR A 65 2.65 -7.27 8.34
CA THR A 65 1.49 -6.79 9.10
C THR A 65 1.25 -5.32 8.79
N TYR A 66 -0.02 -4.94 8.67
CA TYR A 66 -0.43 -3.57 8.37
C TYR A 66 -1.03 -2.88 9.58
N THR A 67 -0.59 -1.66 9.85
CA THR A 67 -1.22 -0.76 10.82
C THR A 67 -1.67 0.50 10.09
N VAL A 68 -2.92 0.90 10.30
CA VAL A 68 -3.48 2.14 9.76
C VAL A 68 -3.72 3.11 10.91
N ALA A 69 -3.30 4.36 10.76
CA ALA A 69 -3.43 5.36 11.83
C ALA A 69 -3.70 6.78 11.30
N PHE A 70 -4.35 7.61 12.10
CA PHE A 70 -4.39 9.06 11.89
C PHE A 70 -3.31 9.74 12.71
N THR A 71 -2.68 10.73 12.10
CA THR A 71 -1.68 11.58 12.75
C THR A 71 -2.10 13.04 12.63
N LYS A 72 -2.17 13.75 13.75
CA LYS A 72 -2.31 15.20 13.74
C LYS A 72 -1.01 15.85 13.26
N ALA A 73 -1.07 16.63 12.17
CA ALA A 73 0.03 17.49 11.78
C ALA A 73 0.30 18.48 12.93
N SER A 74 1.53 18.54 13.42
CA SER A 74 1.85 19.31 14.63
C SER A 74 1.47 20.78 14.44
N ASP A 75 0.61 21.30 15.33
CA ASP A 75 0.52 22.74 15.51
C ASP A 75 1.89 23.18 16.07
N SER A 76 2.56 24.07 15.34
CA SER A 76 3.89 24.58 15.64
C SER A 76 4.05 24.91 17.13
N ASP A 77 5.13 24.39 17.72
CA ASP A 77 5.71 24.71 19.05
C ASP A 77 5.52 23.67 20.18
N THR A 78 4.79 22.58 19.97
CA THR A 78 4.85 21.40 20.86
C THR A 78 4.77 20.10 20.07
N GLU A 79 5.80 19.25 20.15
CA GLU A 79 5.94 17.94 19.47
C GLU A 79 4.94 16.87 20.00
N ASN A 80 3.72 17.22 20.36
CA ASN A 80 2.75 16.23 20.81
C ASN A 80 1.97 15.67 19.60
N ILE A 81 2.60 14.70 18.93
CA ILE A 81 1.97 13.94 17.85
C ILE A 81 0.98 12.97 18.48
N VAL A 82 -0.32 13.23 18.31
CA VAL A 82 -1.37 12.28 18.69
C VAL A 82 -1.62 11.34 17.52
N THR A 83 -1.43 10.04 17.77
CA THR A 83 -1.65 8.96 16.80
C THR A 83 -2.77 8.06 17.29
N GLU A 84 -3.81 7.88 16.46
CA GLU A 84 -4.90 6.94 16.73
C GLU A 84 -4.86 5.80 15.71
N VAL A 85 -4.73 4.57 16.21
CA VAL A 85 -4.72 3.35 15.38
C VAL A 85 -6.14 2.90 15.08
N LEU A 86 -6.40 2.60 13.81
CA LEU A 86 -7.72 2.19 13.32
C LEU A 86 -7.88 0.68 13.47
N ASN A 87 -9.03 0.27 14.00
CA ASN A 87 -9.33 -1.14 14.29
C ASN A 87 -10.44 -1.66 13.34
N ASN A 88 -10.51 -1.13 12.14
CA ASN A 88 -11.41 -1.61 11.11
C ASN A 88 -10.88 -2.92 10.49
N GLU A 89 -11.78 -3.75 10.01
CA GLU A 89 -11.40 -4.95 9.27
C GLU A 89 -10.69 -4.56 7.97
N VAL A 90 -9.63 -5.29 7.66
CA VAL A 90 -8.91 -5.23 6.39
C VAL A 90 -9.43 -6.35 5.50
N THR A 91 -9.86 -6.01 4.31
CA THR A 91 -10.47 -6.93 3.35
C THR A 91 -9.54 -7.13 2.16
N VAL A 92 -9.52 -8.34 1.61
CA VAL A 92 -8.86 -8.63 0.33
C VAL A 92 -9.83 -8.29 -0.79
N GLU A 93 -9.40 -7.46 -1.73
CA GLU A 93 -10.20 -7.09 -2.90
C GLU A 93 -10.12 -8.16 -4.00
N GLU A 94 -11.07 -8.15 -4.94
CA GLU A 94 -11.03 -9.05 -6.11
C GLU A 94 -9.83 -8.78 -7.03
N GLU A 95 -9.29 -7.56 -6.96
CA GLU A 95 -8.07 -7.15 -7.66
C GLU A 95 -6.83 -7.82 -7.05
N LEU A 96 -5.93 -8.32 -7.91
CA LEU A 96 -4.77 -9.09 -7.49
C LEU A 96 -3.85 -8.29 -6.55
N ASN A 97 -3.76 -8.76 -5.30
CA ASN A 97 -2.91 -8.21 -4.24
C ASN A 97 -3.31 -6.79 -3.83
N VAL A 98 -4.61 -6.51 -3.73
CA VAL A 98 -5.09 -5.26 -3.14
C VAL A 98 -5.79 -5.57 -1.83
N LEU A 99 -5.42 -4.81 -0.80
CA LEU A 99 -6.12 -4.77 0.49
C LEU A 99 -6.87 -3.46 0.59
N SER A 100 -8.01 -3.49 1.28
CA SER A 100 -8.76 -2.30 1.61
C SER A 100 -9.17 -2.25 3.08
N MET A 101 -9.34 -1.03 3.57
CA MET A 101 -9.99 -0.74 4.84
C MET A 101 -11.09 0.27 4.58
N THR A 102 -12.34 -0.13 4.83
CA THR A 102 -13.49 0.76 4.69
C THR A 102 -13.89 1.33 6.04
N ILE A 103 -14.03 2.65 6.11
CA ILE A 103 -14.39 3.38 7.33
C ILE A 103 -15.60 4.25 7.04
N SER A 104 -16.64 4.11 7.86
CA SER A 104 -17.79 5.00 7.79
C SER A 104 -17.45 6.40 8.32
N LYS A 105 -18.13 7.41 7.81
CA LYS A 105 -18.04 8.79 8.26
C LYS A 105 -18.25 8.95 9.78
N VAL A 106 -19.17 8.17 10.37
CA VAL A 106 -19.43 8.19 11.82
C VAL A 106 -18.22 7.66 12.60
N GLN A 107 -17.70 6.49 12.22
CA GLN A 107 -16.50 5.93 12.85
C GLN A 107 -15.30 6.88 12.69
N LEU A 108 -15.16 7.48 11.51
CA LEU A 108 -14.08 8.41 11.22
C LEU A 108 -14.14 9.64 12.14
N LYS A 109 -15.34 10.20 12.36
CA LYS A 109 -15.54 11.28 13.35
C LYS A 109 -15.11 10.88 14.75
N ASP A 110 -15.42 9.66 15.18
CA ASP A 110 -15.04 9.15 16.51
C ASP A 110 -13.52 9.02 16.63
N TYR A 111 -12.85 8.45 15.63
CA TYR A 111 -11.39 8.35 15.58
C TYR A 111 -10.71 9.71 15.59
N LEU A 112 -11.18 10.65 14.75
CA LEU A 112 -10.64 12.02 14.71
C LEU A 112 -10.82 12.72 16.06
N THR A 113 -11.97 12.55 16.70
CA THR A 113 -12.23 13.15 18.02
C THR A 113 -11.31 12.57 19.10
N LYS A 114 -11.08 11.25 19.10
CA LYS A 114 -10.11 10.59 20.00
C LYS A 114 -8.68 11.06 19.77
N ALA A 115 -8.31 11.27 18.51
CA ALA A 115 -7.03 11.83 18.11
C ALA A 115 -6.90 13.35 18.41
N GLY A 116 -7.92 13.98 19.00
CA GLY A 116 -7.90 15.39 19.40
C GLY A 116 -8.26 16.38 18.30
N PHE A 117 -8.73 15.92 17.14
CA PHE A 117 -9.30 16.80 16.11
C PHE A 117 -10.73 17.17 16.51
N THR A 118 -10.88 18.29 17.20
CA THR A 118 -12.18 18.81 17.65
C THR A 118 -12.54 20.17 17.05
N GLN A 119 -11.64 20.73 16.22
CA GLN A 119 -11.83 22.01 15.56
C GLN A 119 -12.94 21.98 14.50
N THR A 120 -13.62 23.11 14.34
CA THR A 120 -14.63 23.34 13.29
C THR A 120 -13.98 23.99 12.07
N GLY A 121 -14.63 23.91 10.91
CA GLY A 121 -14.10 24.39 9.63
C GLY A 121 -13.35 23.31 8.86
N THR A 122 -12.46 23.75 7.95
CA THR A 122 -11.69 22.86 7.07
C THR A 122 -10.30 22.61 7.63
N TYR A 123 -9.88 21.36 7.69
CA TYR A 123 -8.54 20.96 8.13
C TYR A 123 -8.11 19.64 7.49
N ASP A 124 -6.79 19.45 7.44
CA ASP A 124 -6.19 18.26 6.86
C ASP A 124 -5.83 17.25 7.96
N VAL A 125 -6.08 15.97 7.66
CA VAL A 125 -5.68 14.84 8.49
C VAL A 125 -4.75 13.96 7.67
N VAL A 126 -3.61 13.58 8.25
CA VAL A 126 -2.75 12.59 7.62
C VAL A 126 -3.18 11.21 8.07
N ILE A 127 -3.49 10.34 7.12
CA ILE A 127 -3.62 8.91 7.35
C ILE A 127 -2.34 8.22 6.90
N SER A 128 -1.84 7.29 7.71
CA SER A 128 -0.65 6.50 7.43
C SER A 128 -0.98 5.02 7.43
N ILE A 129 -0.43 4.30 6.45
CA ILE A 129 -0.36 2.84 6.41
C ILE A 129 1.09 2.46 6.63
N THR A 130 1.34 1.71 7.71
CA THR A 130 2.65 1.14 8.02
C THR A 130 2.60 -0.35 7.74
N ALA A 131 3.49 -0.81 6.86
CA ALA A 131 3.73 -2.23 6.62
C ALA A 131 5.02 -2.64 7.30
N THR A 132 4.92 -3.56 8.27
CA THR A 132 6.07 -4.09 9.02
C THR A 132 6.32 -5.54 8.60
N PRO A 133 7.56 -5.91 8.21
CA PRO A 133 7.89 -7.28 7.85
C PRO A 133 7.54 -8.29 8.96
N ILE A 134 6.99 -9.45 8.58
CA ILE A 134 6.73 -10.54 9.54
C ILE A 134 7.99 -11.39 9.74
N ASP A 135 8.68 -11.71 8.65
CA ASP A 135 9.90 -12.52 8.65
C ASP A 135 10.98 -11.87 7.80
N LEU A 136 12.06 -11.41 8.43
CA LEU A 136 13.20 -10.76 7.77
C LEU A 136 14.06 -11.72 6.95
N SER A 137 13.87 -13.04 7.09
CA SER A 137 14.55 -14.03 6.25
C SER A 137 13.96 -14.13 4.84
N ILE A 138 12.73 -13.63 4.65
CA ILE A 138 12.08 -13.54 3.34
C ILE A 138 12.45 -12.19 2.71
N SER A 139 12.90 -12.22 1.45
CA SER A 139 13.26 -11.01 0.72
C SER A 139 12.09 -10.01 0.68
N THR A 140 12.36 -8.77 1.10
CA THR A 140 11.35 -7.71 1.22
C THR A 140 11.91 -6.37 0.75
N ALA A 141 11.07 -5.51 0.19
CA ALA A 141 11.40 -4.12 -0.12
C ALA A 141 11.04 -3.16 1.03
N LEU A 142 10.53 -3.70 2.14
CA LEU A 142 10.21 -2.93 3.33
C LEU A 142 11.45 -2.70 4.21
N ALA A 143 11.47 -1.58 4.93
CA ALA A 143 12.46 -1.37 5.98
C ALA A 143 12.20 -2.31 7.17
N GLU A 144 13.24 -2.62 7.94
CA GLU A 144 13.17 -3.51 9.11
C GLU A 144 12.15 -3.00 10.15
N GLU A 145 12.18 -1.70 10.44
CA GLU A 145 11.23 -1.03 11.35
C GLU A 145 9.85 -0.76 10.71
N GLY A 146 9.67 -1.18 9.45
CA GLY A 146 8.47 -0.95 8.66
C GLY A 146 8.58 0.24 7.70
N SER A 147 7.82 0.16 6.60
CA SER A 147 7.70 1.22 5.61
C SER A 147 6.35 1.89 5.74
N VAL A 148 6.34 3.23 5.66
CA VAL A 148 5.14 4.05 5.80
C VAL A 148 4.76 4.68 4.46
N LYS A 149 3.47 4.67 4.15
CA LYS A 149 2.86 5.50 3.10
C LYS A 149 1.71 6.30 3.68
N THR A 150 1.52 7.51 3.18
CA THR A 150 0.57 8.47 3.74
C THR A 150 -0.35 9.03 2.68
N ALA A 151 -1.59 9.29 3.05
CA ALA A 151 -2.53 10.10 2.29
C ALA A 151 -3.06 11.25 3.16
N VAL A 152 -3.63 12.27 2.53
CA VAL A 152 -4.27 13.41 3.18
C VAL A 152 -5.78 13.27 3.06
N ILE A 153 -6.50 13.52 4.15
CA ILE A 153 -7.95 13.64 4.16
C ILE A 153 -8.30 15.10 4.43
N HIS A 154 -8.91 15.75 3.44
CA HIS A 154 -9.46 17.10 3.58
C HIS A 154 -10.81 17.02 4.27
N VAL A 155 -10.86 17.41 5.54
CA VAL A 155 -12.05 17.31 6.39
C VAL A 155 -12.74 18.68 6.45
N THR A 156 -14.06 18.71 6.27
CA THR A 156 -14.91 19.87 6.57
C THR A 156 -15.84 19.52 7.73
N ARG A 157 -15.78 20.26 8.83
CA ARG A 157 -16.58 20.02 10.04
C ARG A 157 -17.37 21.25 10.47
N ASP A 158 -18.55 21.03 11.06
CA ASP A 158 -19.43 22.05 11.62
C ASP A 158 -18.95 22.58 12.98
#